data_AF-A0A448MIZ7-F1
#
_entry.id   AF-A0A448MIZ7-F1
#
_cell.length_a   1.000
_cell.length_b   1.000
_cell.length_c   1.000
_cell.angle_alpha   90.00
_cell.angle_beta   90.00
_cell.angle_gamma   90.00
#
_symmetry.space_group_name_H-M   'P 1'
#
loop_
_entity.id
_entity.type
_entity.pdbx_description
1 polymer ?
#
loop_
_entity_poly.entity_id
_entity_poly.type
_entity_poly.pdbx_seq_one_letter_code
_entity_poly.pdbx_strand_id
1 'polypeptide(L)' 'MDKAWNERDENLPLANPHEMLVLASIVEKETAIAAERAKVASVFINRLNAKMKLQTDPTVIYGMGENYNGNIRKKI' A
#
# COMPACT_ATOMS: atom_id res chain seq x y z
N MET A 1 -16.73 -1.54 4.83
CA MET A 1 -15.60 -0.61 5.09
C MET A 1 -15.75 0.08 6.42
N ASP A 2 -16.93 0.60 6.75
CA ASP A 2 -17.14 1.36 7.99
C ASP A 2 -16.79 0.58 9.25
N LYS A 3 -17.11 -0.73 9.30
CA LYS A 3 -16.73 -1.59 10.42
C LYS A 3 -15.20 -1.69 10.60
N ALA A 4 -14.46 -1.99 9.53
CA ALA A 4 -13.01 -2.13 9.57
C ALA A 4 -12.30 -0.81 9.88
N TRP A 5 -12.85 0.31 9.42
CA TRP A 5 -12.37 1.64 9.79
C TRP A 5 -12.67 1.97 11.26
N ASN A 6 -13.83 1.59 11.78
CA ASN A 6 -14.20 1.81 13.18
C ASN A 6 -13.42 0.91 14.16
N GLU A 7 -13.01 -0.28 13.72
CA GLU A 7 -12.21 -1.25 14.50
C GLU A 7 -10.70 -1.10 14.28
N ARG A 8 -10.26 -0.08 13.55
CA ARG A 8 -8.85 0.15 13.24
C ARG A 8 -8.08 0.59 14.49
N ASP A 9 -6.75 0.43 14.45
CA ASP A 9 -5.87 1.00 15.46
C ASP A 9 -5.90 2.54 15.39
N GLU A 10 -6.07 3.20 16.53
CA GLU A 10 -6.22 4.65 16.64
C GLU A 10 -4.97 5.41 16.18
N ASN A 11 -3.79 4.77 16.24
CA ASN A 11 -2.50 5.39 15.90
C ASN A 11 -2.07 5.19 14.44
N LEU A 12 -3.00 4.86 13.54
CA LEU A 12 -2.67 4.71 12.13
C LEU A 12 -2.48 6.08 11.45
N PRO A 13 -1.39 6.25 10.65
CA PRO A 13 -1.16 7.46 9.85
C PRO A 13 -2.04 7.48 8.59
N LEU A 14 -3.34 7.28 8.76
CA LEU A 14 -4.34 7.26 7.68
C LEU A 14 -5.44 8.27 8.03
N ALA A 15 -5.74 9.18 7.11
CA ALA A 15 -6.66 10.29 7.37
C ALA A 15 -8.13 9.87 7.20
N ASN A 16 -8.42 8.86 6.37
CA ASN A 16 -9.79 8.48 6.01
C ASN A 16 -9.88 7.00 5.56
N PRO A 17 -11.10 6.42 5.50
CA PRO A 17 -11.31 5.04 5.06
C PRO A 17 -10.81 4.74 3.64
N HIS A 18 -10.76 5.76 2.77
CA HIS A 18 -10.29 5.59 1.41
C HIS A 18 -8.78 5.31 1.36
N GLU A 19 -7.97 6.00 2.17
CA GLU A 19 -6.54 5.71 2.30
C GLU A 19 -6.28 4.30 2.86
N MET A 20 -7.09 3.85 3.81
CA MET A 20 -7.05 2.47 4.31
C MET A 20 -7.34 1.46 3.18
N LEU A 21 -8.33 1.73 2.33
CA LEU A 21 -8.62 0.88 1.17
C LEU A 21 -7.46 0.85 0.17
N VAL A 22 -6.87 2.01 -0.13
CA VAL A 22 -5.70 2.11 -1.01
C VAL A 22 -4.55 1.28 -0.44
N LEU A 23 -4.21 1.45 0.84
CA LEU A 23 -3.15 0.66 1.47
C LEU A 23 -3.45 -0.84 1.45
N ALA A 24 -4.69 -1.24 1.73
CA ALA A 24 -5.11 -2.64 1.67
C ALA A 24 -4.92 -3.23 0.26
N SER A 25 -5.25 -2.46 -0.78
CA SER A 25 -5.04 -2.89 -2.18
C SER A 25 -3.56 -3.07 -2.53
N ILE A 26 -2.67 -2.24 -1.98
CA ILE A 26 -1.22 -2.35 -2.17
C ILE A 26 -0.71 -3.62 -1.48
N VAL A 27 -1.10 -3.84 -0.22
CA VAL A 27 -0.70 -5.04 0.55
C VAL A 27 -1.11 -6.32 -0.16
N GLU A 28 -2.35 -6.36 -0.69
CA GLU A 28 -2.87 -7.52 -1.43
C GLU A 28 -2.08 -7.80 -2.72
N LYS A 29 -1.59 -6.75 -3.39
CA LYS A 29 -0.77 -6.89 -4.60
C LYS A 29 0.68 -7.28 -4.30
N GLU A 30 1.18 -6.97 -3.11
CA GLU A 30 2.56 -7.24 -2.70
C GLU A 30 2.77 -8.69 -2.23
N THR A 31 1.78 -9.28 -1.55
CA THR A 31 1.83 -10.70 -1.15
C THR A 31 0.46 -11.36 -1.27
N ALA A 32 0.44 -12.54 -1.90
CA ALA A 32 -0.74 -13.41 -1.92
C ALA A 32 -0.85 -14.29 -0.66
N ILE A 33 0.16 -14.27 0.22
CA ILE A 33 0.22 -15.15 1.40
C ILE A 33 -0.46 -14.44 2.58
N ALA A 34 -1.61 -14.97 3.00
CA ALA A 34 -2.41 -14.41 4.09
C ALA A 34 -1.60 -14.18 5.39
N ALA A 35 -0.68 -15.09 5.72
CA ALA A 35 0.16 -14.99 6.91
C ALA A 35 1.17 -13.83 6.85
N GLU A 36 1.55 -13.36 5.65
CA GLU A 36 2.52 -12.27 5.47
C GLU A 36 1.85 -10.90 5.42
N ARG A 37 0.56 -10.82 5.07
CA ARG A 37 -0.18 -9.56 4.90
C ARG A 37 -0.03 -8.60 6.09
N ALA A 38 -0.13 -9.11 7.31
CA ALA A 38 0.01 -8.28 8.52
C ALA A 38 1.44 -7.68 8.64
N LYS A 39 2.46 -8.46 8.31
CA LYS A 39 3.85 -8.01 8.33
C LYS A 39 4.12 -6.97 7.23
N VAL A 40 3.63 -7.22 6.01
CA VAL A 40 3.75 -6.27 4.90
C VAL A 40 3.03 -4.96 5.22
N ALA A 41 1.81 -5.02 5.74
CA ALA A 41 1.07 -3.84 6.19
C ALA A 41 1.86 -3.04 7.24
N SER A 42 2.47 -3.72 8.22
CA SER A 42 3.28 -3.04 9.25
C SER A 42 4.46 -2.25 8.66
N VAL A 43 5.13 -2.78 7.62
CA VAL A 43 6.25 -2.09 6.95
C VAL A 43 5.78 -0.81 6.29
N PHE A 44 4.65 -0.84 5.58
CA PHE A 44 4.11 0.35 4.94
C PHE A 44 3.65 1.40 5.95
N ILE A 45 2.96 1.00 7.03
CA ILE A 45 2.57 1.90 8.11
C ILE A 45 3.80 2.55 8.76
N ASN A 46 4.86 1.76 9.04
CA ASN A 46 6.11 2.28 9.58
C ASN A 46 6.77 3.31 8.65
N ARG A 47 6.75 3.07 7.33
CA ARG A 47 7.25 4.03 6.33
C ARG A 47 6.43 5.32 6.31
N LEU A 48 5.09 5.23 6.37
CA LEU A 48 4.22 6.41 6.44
C LEU A 48 4.49 7.24 7.69
N ASN A 49 4.61 6.59 8.86
CA ASN A 49 4.97 7.25 10.12
C ASN A 49 6.33 7.96 10.03
N ALA A 50 7.30 7.34 9.38
CA ALA A 50 8.62 7.93 9.13
C ALA A 50 8.64 8.98 8.00
N LYS A 51 7.49 9.30 7.39
CA LYS A 51 7.37 10.17 6.20
C LYS A 51 8.27 9.72 5.03
N MET A 52 8.51 8.41 4.93
CA MET A 52 9.29 7.79 3.87
C MET A 52 8.40 7.41 2.69
N LYS A 53 8.96 7.45 1.48
CA LYS A 53 8.29 6.90 0.29
C LYS A 53 8.03 5.41 0.49
N LEU A 54 6.85 4.94 0.09
CA LEU A 54 6.47 3.51 0.16
C LEU A 54 7.32 2.65 -0.76
N GLN A 55 7.68 3.17 -1.95
CA GLN A 55 8.56 2.51 -2.93
C GLN A 55 8.09 1.08 -3.29
N THR A 56 6.80 0.95 -3.60
CA THR A 56 6.17 -0.33 -3.96
C THR A 56 5.82 -0.35 -5.46
N ASP A 57 6.20 -1.42 -6.15
CA ASP A 57 6.06 -1.58 -7.60
C ASP A 57 4.60 -1.46 -8.09
N PRO A 58 3.58 -2.03 -7.41
CA PRO A 58 2.17 -1.81 -7.71
C PRO A 58 1.77 -0.34 -7.90
N THR A 59 2.32 0.59 -7.10
CA THR A 59 1.99 2.02 -7.23
C THR A 59 2.64 2.67 -8.44
N VAL A 60 3.84 2.22 -8.81
CA VAL A 60 4.53 2.67 -10.02
C VAL A 60 3.79 2.17 -11.26
N ILE A 61 3.36 0.91 -11.25
CA ILE A 61 2.55 0.32 -12.34
C ILE A 61 1.24 1.08 -12.52
N TYR A 62 0.52 1.35 -11.43
CA TYR A 62 -0.70 2.16 -11.48
C TYR A 62 -0.45 3.55 -12.08
N GLY A 63 0.63 4.23 -11.66
CA GLY A 63 1.00 5.55 -12.19
C GLY A 63 1.42 5.55 -13.65
N MET A 64 1.89 4.43 -14.21
CA MET A 64 2.22 4.31 -15.63
C MET A 64 0.98 4.13 -16.52
N GLY A 65 -0.12 3.58 -15.99
CA GLY A 65 -1.36 3.33 -16.73
C GLY A 65 -1.11 2.51 -18.00
N GLU A 66 -1.67 2.97 -19.13
CA GLU A 66 -1.51 2.35 -20.46
C GLU A 66 -0.05 2.26 -20.95
N ASN A 67 0.88 3.02 -20.34
CA ASN A 67 2.30 2.96 -20.72
C ASN A 67 3.03 1.75 -20.12
N TYR A 68 2.38 0.99 -19.23
CA TYR A 68 2.98 -0.22 -18.68
C TYR A 68 2.92 -1.36 -19.69
N ASN A 69 4.07 -1.75 -20.21
CA ASN A 69 4.23 -2.83 -21.19
C ASN A 69 4.76 -4.14 -20.58
N GLY A 70 4.59 -4.33 -19.28
CA GLY A 70 5.09 -5.50 -18.54
C GLY A 70 6.51 -5.36 -18.00
N ASN A 71 7.23 -4.27 -18.30
CA ASN A 71 8.59 -4.03 -17.77
C ASN A 71 8.73 -2.65 -17.15
N ILE A 72 9.31 -2.58 -15.95
CA ILE A 72 9.70 -1.32 -15.30
C ILE A 72 11.19 -1.08 -15.57
N ARG A 73 11.54 0.00 -16.28
CA ARG A 73 12.93 0.40 -16.52
C ARG A 73 13.15 1.84 -16.05
N LYS A 74 14.25 2.08 -15.35
CA LYS A 74 14.72 3.45 -15.08
C LYS A 74 15.14 4.06 -16.41
N LYS A 75 14.54 5.18 -16.82
CA LYS A 75 15.13 6.02 -17.87
C LYS A 75 16.47 6.52 -17.33
N ILE A 76 17.55 6.05 -17.94
CA ILE A 76 18.92 6.55 -17.72
C ILE A 76 19.08 7.84 -18.51
#